data_AF-A0A927TJF9-F1
#
_entry.id   AF-A0A927TJF9-F1
#
_cell.length_a   1.000
_cell.length_b   1.000
_cell.length_c   1.000
_cell.angle_alpha   90.00
_cell.angle_beta   90.00
_cell.angle_gamma   90.00
#
_symmetry.space_group_name_H-M   'P 1'
#
loop_
_entity.id
_entity.type
_entity.pdbx_description
1 polymer ?
#
loop_
_entity_poly.entity_id
_entity_poly.type
_entity_poly.pdbx_seq_one_letter_code
_entity_poly.pdbx_strand_id
1 'polypeptide(L)'
;MIKKGKGYVLILIVPILILLSVAIYLGVDSFRDHSVAYQLQQAAISIQKDDLKSAVSRYEKAIELDGENSGLRLELAEIYLKNGQPVKYLNQLNEVVHAPYSSEEDVEQAYNKLITYYDGQGDYTAINQMLKICTNANVLNANQRYLAKAPEFSHEEGTYEEVIPLKLTSNATGTIYYTIDGSVPNENSSVYSSPIYLEHGDYTVATFFVNEYGIRSNIVKKTYHIDIPIPETPKILTEAGTYTRPQMIAVEFPEDCKVYYTIDGTIPNDGSMQYTEPVPMPLGKSEFRFVAYNEQGAAGNVSNCMYELVLETEFTPEACCRKVARSVEEYSNNTDSQVEYKYVFRYAIVLEDSDYYVVEEVYQDKAGVQSGTGSYYAADIYTKEIYKLSFDENGDYSLIQL
;
A
#
# COMPACT_ATOMS: atom_id res chain seq x y z
N MET A 1 -21.99 50.36 106.87
CA MET A 1 -22.19 50.17 105.41
C MET A 1 -21.36 48.98 104.94
N ILE A 2 -21.96 47.78 104.84
CA ILE A 2 -21.23 46.53 104.55
C ILE A 2 -21.45 46.16 103.07
N LYS A 3 -20.34 46.04 102.33
CA LYS A 3 -20.24 45.54 100.95
C LYS A 3 -20.73 44.09 100.86
N LYS A 4 -21.98 43.85 100.45
CA LYS A 4 -22.48 42.52 100.03
C LYS A 4 -23.02 42.62 98.60
N GLY A 5 -22.13 42.49 97.62
CA GLY A 5 -22.53 42.54 96.19
C GLY A 5 -21.60 41.80 95.23
N LYS A 6 -20.44 41.28 95.67
CA LYS A 6 -19.46 40.64 94.77
C LYS A 6 -19.56 39.11 94.69
N GLY A 7 -20.15 38.44 95.69
CA GLY A 7 -20.25 36.97 95.74
C GLY A 7 -21.28 36.38 94.77
N TYR A 8 -22.48 36.96 94.68
CA TYR A 8 -23.54 36.48 93.78
C TYR A 8 -23.23 36.68 92.30
N VAL A 9 -22.49 37.76 91.97
CA VAL A 9 -22.02 38.02 90.60
C VAL A 9 -20.98 36.98 90.16
N LEU A 10 -20.08 36.55 91.07
CA LEU A 10 -19.12 35.49 90.77
C LEU A 10 -19.77 34.11 90.55
N ILE A 11 -20.82 33.79 91.32
CA ILE A 11 -21.53 32.50 91.24
C ILE A 11 -22.31 32.34 89.91
N LEU A 12 -22.74 33.45 89.30
CA LEU A 12 -23.40 33.44 87.98
C LEU A 12 -22.41 33.49 86.81
N ILE A 13 -21.25 34.13 86.96
CA ILE A 13 -20.26 34.28 85.89
C ILE A 13 -19.51 32.98 85.58
N VAL A 14 -19.16 32.19 86.60
CA VAL A 14 -18.40 30.94 86.42
C VAL A 14 -19.13 29.91 85.53
N PRO A 15 -20.42 29.57 85.74
CA PRO A 15 -21.12 28.65 84.86
C PRO A 15 -21.28 29.18 83.43
N ILE A 16 -21.44 30.51 83.25
CA ILE A 16 -21.47 31.14 81.93
C ILE A 16 -20.12 30.99 81.23
N LEU A 17 -18.99 31.18 81.93
CA LEU A 17 -17.66 30.97 81.37
C LEU A 17 -17.39 29.51 81.01
N ILE A 18 -17.88 28.56 81.82
CA ILE A 18 -17.79 27.12 81.50
C ILE A 18 -18.62 26.81 80.24
N LEU A 19 -19.87 27.27 80.18
CA LEU A 19 -20.71 27.11 78.98
C LEU A 19 -20.07 27.77 77.75
N LEU A 20 -19.46 28.94 77.91
CA LEU A 20 -18.74 29.63 76.84
C LEU A 20 -17.53 28.80 76.39
N SER A 21 -16.75 28.24 77.32
CA SER A 21 -15.59 27.39 77.00
C SER A 21 -15.99 26.08 76.30
N VAL A 22 -17.11 25.48 76.70
CA VAL A 22 -17.68 24.29 76.05
C VAL A 22 -18.21 24.64 74.67
N ALA A 23 -18.90 25.78 74.51
CA ALA A 23 -19.40 26.24 73.22
C ALA A 23 -18.25 26.60 72.26
N ILE A 24 -17.18 27.22 72.76
CA ILE A 24 -15.96 27.48 72.00
C ILE A 24 -15.29 26.17 71.61
N TYR A 25 -15.17 25.22 72.53
CA TYR A 25 -14.61 23.89 72.24
C TYR A 25 -15.41 23.18 71.16
N LEU A 26 -16.73 23.08 71.31
CA LEU A 26 -17.62 22.47 70.31
C LEU A 26 -17.60 23.22 68.97
N GLY A 27 -17.52 24.55 68.99
CA GLY A 27 -17.39 25.37 67.79
C GLY A 27 -16.06 25.13 67.07
N VAL A 28 -14.95 25.01 67.80
CA VAL A 28 -13.63 24.70 67.25
C VAL A 28 -13.55 23.25 66.76
N ASP A 29 -14.13 22.30 67.48
CA ASP A 29 -14.19 20.89 67.13
C ASP A 29 -15.02 20.68 65.86
N SER A 30 -16.21 21.28 65.81
CA SER A 30 -17.04 21.32 64.60
C SER A 30 -16.33 21.98 63.42
N PHE A 31 -15.57 23.06 63.66
CA PHE A 31 -14.81 23.73 62.59
C PHE A 31 -13.65 22.89 62.07
N ARG A 32 -12.97 22.13 62.95
CA ARG A 32 -11.91 21.19 62.58
C ARG A 32 -12.43 20.05 61.73
N ASP A 33 -13.57 19.46 62.11
CA ASP A 33 -14.14 18.32 61.40
C ASP A 33 -14.74 18.66 60.03
N HIS A 34 -15.10 19.93 59.80
CA HIS A 34 -15.71 20.39 58.54
C HIS A 34 -14.78 21.25 57.67
N SER A 35 -13.47 21.29 57.96
CA SER A 35 -12.49 22.07 57.19
C SER A 35 -11.54 21.17 56.40
N VAL A 36 -11.60 21.24 55.07
CA VAL A 36 -10.67 20.55 54.16
C VAL A 36 -9.21 20.88 54.52
N ALA A 37 -8.89 22.17 54.65
CA ALA A 37 -7.54 22.64 54.97
C ALA A 37 -7.01 22.04 56.30
N TYR A 38 -7.87 21.92 57.31
CA TYR A 38 -7.48 21.29 58.57
C TYR A 38 -7.19 19.80 58.39
N GLN A 39 -8.04 19.08 57.66
CA GLN A 39 -7.83 17.65 57.40
C GLN A 39 -6.52 17.41 56.64
N LEU A 40 -6.21 18.22 55.62
CA LEU A 40 -4.95 18.14 54.87
C LEU A 40 -3.73 18.47 55.72
N GLN A 41 -3.81 19.46 56.61
CA GLN A 41 -2.73 19.76 57.56
C GLN A 41 -2.45 18.57 58.48
N GLN A 42 -3.50 17.92 59.00
CA GLN A 42 -3.33 16.72 59.82
C GLN A 42 -2.79 15.55 59.02
N ALA A 43 -3.25 15.38 57.77
CA ALA A 43 -2.72 14.36 56.87
C ALA A 43 -1.21 14.54 56.64
N ALA A 44 -0.75 15.77 56.40
CA ALA A 44 0.67 16.09 56.24
C ALA A 44 1.50 15.75 57.50
N ILE A 45 0.97 16.04 58.70
CA ILE A 45 1.61 15.66 59.96
C ILE A 45 1.68 14.13 60.11
N SER A 46 0.63 13.41 59.73
CA SER A 46 0.61 11.93 59.75
C SER A 46 1.63 11.34 58.78
N ILE A 47 1.76 11.89 57.56
CA ILE A 47 2.77 11.46 56.58
C ILE A 47 4.19 11.66 57.13
N GLN A 48 4.48 12.79 57.79
CA GLN A 48 5.80 13.04 58.41
C GLN A 48 6.14 12.02 59.52
N LYS A 49 5.12 11.42 60.13
CA LYS A 49 5.27 10.39 61.17
C LYS A 49 5.24 8.97 60.61
N ASP A 50 5.20 8.80 59.29
CA ASP A 50 5.02 7.52 58.60
C ASP A 50 3.71 6.79 58.97
N ASP A 51 2.72 7.53 59.50
CA ASP A 51 1.39 7.01 59.83
C ASP A 51 0.45 7.16 58.64
N LEU A 52 0.68 6.33 57.63
CA LEU A 52 -0.08 6.35 56.38
C LEU A 52 -1.57 6.04 56.58
N LYS A 53 -1.93 5.25 57.59
CA LYS A 53 -3.33 4.92 57.89
C LYS A 53 -4.09 6.15 58.35
N SER A 54 -3.51 6.92 59.27
CA SER A 54 -4.13 8.19 59.69
C SER A 54 -4.16 9.20 58.55
N ALA A 55 -3.11 9.25 57.72
CA ALA A 55 -3.10 10.12 56.54
C ALA A 55 -4.25 9.79 55.58
N VAL A 56 -4.45 8.51 55.24
CA VAL A 56 -5.58 8.04 54.43
C VAL A 56 -6.91 8.51 55.03
N SER A 57 -7.13 8.28 56.33
CA SER A 57 -8.39 8.66 56.98
C SER A 57 -8.67 10.17 56.89
N ARG A 58 -7.62 11.00 56.98
CA ARG A 58 -7.73 12.46 56.84
C ARG A 58 -8.05 12.87 55.40
N TYR A 59 -7.44 12.24 54.39
CA TYR A 59 -7.74 12.51 52.98
C TYR A 59 -9.13 12.02 52.57
N GLU A 60 -9.55 10.84 53.03
CA GLU A 60 -10.92 10.35 52.84
C GLU A 60 -11.93 11.37 53.41
N LYS A 61 -11.67 11.91 54.61
CA LYS A 61 -12.49 12.98 55.20
C LYS A 61 -12.45 14.28 54.39
N ALA A 62 -11.29 14.67 53.85
CA ALA A 62 -11.18 15.86 53.00
C ALA A 62 -12.03 15.72 51.71
N ILE A 63 -12.03 14.55 51.07
CA ILE A 63 -12.84 14.26 49.89
C ILE A 63 -14.34 14.18 50.24
N GLU A 64 -14.71 13.69 51.42
CA GLU A 64 -16.11 13.78 51.89
C GLU A 64 -16.61 15.23 51.98
N LEU A 65 -15.72 16.17 52.28
CA LEU A 65 -16.04 17.60 52.40
C LEU A 65 -15.99 18.33 51.06
N ASP A 66 -15.11 17.90 50.16
CA ASP A 66 -14.89 18.50 48.83
C ASP A 66 -14.76 17.40 47.76
N GLY A 67 -15.90 16.77 47.45
CA GLY A 67 -15.96 15.57 46.61
C GLY A 67 -15.62 15.79 45.14
N GLU A 68 -15.69 17.03 44.68
CA GLU A 68 -15.44 17.47 43.30
C GLU A 68 -13.97 17.89 43.07
N ASN A 69 -13.09 17.67 44.05
CA ASN A 69 -11.68 17.98 43.96
C ASN A 69 -10.86 16.78 43.45
N SER A 70 -10.64 16.74 42.14
CA SER A 70 -9.83 15.71 41.47
C SER A 70 -8.37 15.67 41.97
N GLY A 71 -7.78 16.82 42.29
CA GLY A 71 -6.43 16.91 42.84
C GLY A 71 -6.27 16.15 44.16
N LEU A 72 -7.23 16.28 45.08
CA LEU A 72 -7.22 15.53 46.34
C LEU A 72 -7.29 14.02 46.14
N ARG A 73 -8.02 13.56 45.11
CA ARG A 73 -8.11 12.14 44.77
C ARG A 73 -6.78 11.62 44.21
N LEU A 74 -6.08 12.40 43.39
CA LEU A 74 -4.74 12.07 42.91
C LEU A 74 -3.74 11.92 44.07
N GLU A 75 -3.74 12.86 45.02
CA GLU A 75 -2.87 12.80 46.21
C GLU A 75 -3.21 11.59 47.10
N LEU A 76 -4.49 11.34 47.36
CA LEU A 76 -4.94 10.17 48.12
C LEU A 76 -4.54 8.86 47.43
N ALA A 77 -4.61 8.78 46.11
CA ALA A 77 -4.20 7.60 45.36
C ALA A 77 -2.74 7.24 45.70
N GLU A 78 -1.81 8.20 45.67
CA GLU A 78 -0.41 7.94 46.00
C GLU A 78 -0.21 7.41 47.42
N ILE A 79 -0.99 7.94 48.37
CA ILE A 79 -0.94 7.49 49.77
C ILE A 79 -1.47 6.06 49.88
N TYR A 80 -2.55 5.71 49.16
CA TYR A 80 -3.02 4.32 49.11
C TYR A 80 -1.95 3.38 48.55
N LEU A 81 -1.25 3.77 47.49
CA LEU A 81 -0.19 2.95 46.91
C LEU A 81 0.95 2.73 47.92
N LYS A 82 1.42 3.80 48.59
CA LYS A 82 2.44 3.73 49.65
C LYS A 82 1.99 2.90 50.85
N ASN A 83 0.70 2.94 51.18
CA ASN A 83 0.10 2.14 52.27
C ASN A 83 -0.20 0.69 51.86
N GLY A 84 0.26 0.23 50.69
CA GLY A 84 0.08 -1.15 50.22
C GLY A 84 -1.35 -1.49 49.82
N GLN A 85 -2.13 -0.50 49.37
CA GLN A 85 -3.54 -0.64 48.97
C GLN A 85 -3.73 -0.36 47.46
N PRO A 86 -3.19 -1.20 46.56
CA PRO A 86 -3.20 -0.95 45.12
C PRO A 86 -4.60 -0.91 44.50
N VAL A 87 -5.55 -1.70 45.03
CA VAL A 87 -6.94 -1.66 44.55
C VAL A 87 -7.58 -0.30 44.82
N LYS A 88 -7.36 0.28 46.01
CA LYS A 88 -7.86 1.62 46.33
C LYS A 88 -7.17 2.70 45.50
N TYR A 89 -5.88 2.56 45.24
CA TYR A 89 -5.13 3.42 44.32
C TYR A 89 -5.77 3.45 42.93
N LEU A 90 -5.98 2.28 42.31
CA LEU A 90 -6.59 2.18 40.98
C LEU A 90 -8.02 2.75 40.97
N ASN A 91 -8.81 2.49 42.01
CA ASN A 91 -10.15 3.05 42.12
C ASN A 91 -10.13 4.59 42.13
N GLN A 92 -9.25 5.23 42.91
CA GLN A 92 -9.18 6.69 42.93
C GLN A 92 -8.78 7.27 41.57
N LEU A 93 -7.82 6.66 40.87
CA LEU A 93 -7.43 7.13 39.54
C LEU A 93 -8.54 6.96 38.51
N ASN A 94 -9.26 5.83 38.56
CA ASN A 94 -10.42 5.61 37.70
C ASN A 94 -11.55 6.62 37.97
N GLU A 95 -11.80 6.97 39.24
CA GLU A 95 -12.75 8.04 39.58
C GLU A 95 -12.33 9.38 38.94
N VAL A 96 -11.04 9.76 39.01
CA VAL A 96 -10.54 10.99 38.38
C VAL A 96 -10.73 10.96 36.85
N VAL A 97 -10.46 9.83 36.20
CA VAL A 97 -10.59 9.69 34.74
C VAL A 97 -12.04 9.86 34.25
N HIS A 98 -13.03 9.41 35.02
CA HIS A 98 -14.44 9.39 34.61
C HIS A 98 -15.28 10.53 35.20
N ALA A 99 -14.75 11.25 36.19
CA ALA A 99 -15.48 12.32 36.85
C ALA A 99 -15.66 13.54 35.95
N PRO A 100 -16.89 14.08 35.81
CA PRO A 100 -17.16 15.23 34.93
C PRO A 100 -16.55 16.55 35.43
N TYR A 101 -16.14 16.60 36.70
CA TYR A 101 -15.53 17.76 37.33
C TYR A 101 -13.99 17.77 37.26
N SER A 102 -13.37 16.68 36.79
CA SER A 102 -11.91 16.60 36.70
C SER A 102 -11.37 17.54 35.62
N SER A 103 -10.29 18.26 35.94
CA SER A 103 -9.57 19.05 34.94
C SER A 103 -8.86 18.15 33.92
N GLU A 104 -8.60 18.65 32.71
CA GLU A 104 -7.86 17.89 31.69
C GLU A 104 -6.47 17.47 32.19
N GLU A 105 -5.81 18.34 32.96
CA GLU A 105 -4.50 18.07 33.57
C GLU A 105 -4.58 16.91 34.58
N ASP A 106 -5.60 16.89 35.45
CA ASP A 106 -5.78 15.82 36.42
C ASP A 106 -6.11 14.49 35.75
N VAL A 107 -6.92 14.51 34.69
CA VAL A 107 -7.24 13.33 33.88
C VAL A 107 -5.96 12.79 33.21
N GLU A 108 -5.15 13.65 32.61
CA GLU A 108 -3.86 13.26 32.01
C GLU A 108 -2.91 12.66 33.07
N GLN A 109 -2.81 13.28 34.24
CA GLN A 109 -2.03 12.74 35.36
C GLN A 109 -2.54 11.37 35.82
N ALA A 110 -3.86 11.19 35.94
CA ALA A 110 -4.47 9.91 36.33
C ALA A 110 -4.14 8.81 35.32
N TYR A 111 -4.29 9.08 34.02
CA TYR A 111 -3.90 8.14 32.96
C TYR A 111 -2.41 7.81 33.03
N ASN A 112 -1.53 8.79 33.12
CA ASN A 112 -0.09 8.55 33.18
C ASN A 112 0.29 7.65 34.37
N LYS A 113 -0.36 7.85 35.53
CA LYS A 113 -0.18 7.01 36.71
C LYS A 113 -0.72 5.59 36.49
N LEU A 114 -1.91 5.42 35.91
CA LEU A 114 -2.47 4.10 35.55
C LEU A 114 -1.57 3.34 34.57
N ILE A 115 -1.14 4.00 33.50
CA ILE A 115 -0.24 3.43 32.47
C ILE A 115 1.06 2.98 33.14
N THR A 116 1.69 3.84 33.94
CA THR A 116 2.93 3.51 34.67
C THR A 116 2.74 2.30 35.59
N TYR A 117 1.60 2.24 36.29
CA TYR A 117 1.29 1.12 37.17
C TYR A 117 1.18 -0.20 36.40
N TYR A 118 0.41 -0.24 35.31
CA TYR A 118 0.21 -1.46 34.52
C TYR A 118 1.46 -1.85 33.72
N ASP A 119 2.23 -0.87 33.21
CA ASP A 119 3.50 -1.09 32.51
C ASP A 119 4.51 -1.77 33.44
N GLY A 120 4.60 -1.31 34.70
CA GLY A 120 5.42 -1.94 35.72
C GLY A 120 5.03 -3.39 36.07
N GLN A 121 3.80 -3.80 35.77
CA GLN A 121 3.33 -5.18 35.92
C GLN A 121 3.41 -6.00 34.62
N GLY A 122 3.73 -5.36 33.48
CA GLY A 122 3.64 -5.96 32.15
C GLY A 122 2.20 -6.22 31.69
N ASP A 123 1.20 -5.59 32.30
CA ASP A 123 -0.22 -5.75 31.93
C ASP A 123 -0.60 -4.78 30.78
N TYR A 124 -0.03 -5.05 29.61
CA TYR A 124 -0.29 -4.24 28.41
C TYR A 124 -1.74 -4.40 27.89
N THR A 125 -2.44 -5.45 28.32
CA THR A 125 -3.86 -5.66 27.98
C THR A 125 -4.72 -4.60 28.67
N ALA A 126 -4.49 -4.37 29.97
CA ALA A 126 -5.18 -3.31 30.71
C ALA A 126 -4.92 -1.92 30.11
N ILE A 127 -3.65 -1.63 29.74
CA ILE A 127 -3.29 -0.36 29.10
C ILE A 127 -4.05 -0.19 27.77
N ASN A 128 -4.03 -1.19 26.89
CA ASN A 128 -4.73 -1.13 25.60
C ASN A 128 -6.24 -0.95 25.76
N GLN A 129 -6.88 -1.65 26.71
CA GLN A 129 -8.32 -1.52 26.97
C GLN A 129 -8.68 -0.12 27.47
N MET A 130 -7.90 0.40 28.41
CA MET A 130 -8.07 1.75 28.94
C MET A 130 -7.87 2.82 27.86
N LEU A 131 -6.83 2.71 27.04
CA LEU A 131 -6.57 3.67 25.96
C LEU A 131 -7.62 3.61 24.85
N LYS A 132 -8.27 2.47 24.60
CA LYS A 132 -9.34 2.35 23.58
C LYS A 132 -10.56 3.23 23.87
N ILE A 133 -10.85 3.49 25.14
CA ILE A 133 -11.98 4.33 25.57
C ILE A 133 -11.55 5.75 25.96
N CYS A 134 -10.25 6.04 25.97
CA CYS A 134 -9.72 7.36 26.29
C CYS A 134 -10.06 8.36 25.17
N THR A 135 -10.61 9.51 25.56
CA THR A 135 -10.92 10.63 24.64
C THR A 135 -9.88 11.75 24.70
N ASN A 136 -8.95 11.72 25.67
CA ASN A 136 -7.89 12.70 25.81
C ASN A 136 -6.81 12.47 24.73
N ALA A 137 -6.71 13.41 23.78
CA ALA A 137 -5.81 13.30 22.64
C ALA A 137 -4.32 13.28 23.04
N ASN A 138 -3.91 14.02 24.09
CA ASN A 138 -2.53 14.05 24.55
C ASN A 138 -2.10 12.67 25.05
N VAL A 139 -2.93 12.06 25.91
CA VAL A 139 -2.71 10.72 26.46
C VAL A 139 -2.63 9.69 25.33
N LEU A 140 -3.58 9.73 24.37
CA LEU A 140 -3.59 8.81 23.23
C LEU A 140 -2.33 8.93 22.37
N ASN A 141 -1.93 10.16 22.02
CA ASN A 141 -0.78 10.43 21.15
C ASN A 141 0.54 10.02 21.82
N ALA A 142 0.69 10.28 23.11
CA ALA A 142 1.88 9.88 23.86
C ALA A 142 2.01 8.36 24.01
N ASN A 143 0.91 7.60 23.90
CA ASN A 143 0.85 6.18 24.26
C ASN A 143 0.39 5.27 23.10
N GLN A 144 0.50 5.73 21.85
CA GLN A 144 0.04 4.97 20.67
C GLN A 144 0.66 3.56 20.57
N ARG A 145 1.90 3.38 21.05
CA ARG A 145 2.61 2.09 21.05
C ARG A 145 1.86 0.96 21.79
N TYR A 146 1.08 1.30 22.82
CA TYR A 146 0.32 0.33 23.59
C TYR A 146 -1.02 -0.04 22.93
N LEU A 147 -1.47 0.74 21.94
CA LEU A 147 -2.71 0.48 21.23
C LEU A 147 -2.50 -0.50 20.08
N ALA A 148 -3.37 -1.50 20.02
CA ALA A 148 -3.52 -2.35 18.84
C ALA A 148 -4.86 -2.06 18.17
N LYS A 149 -4.84 -1.20 17.15
CA LYS A 149 -6.00 -0.93 16.28
C LYS A 149 -5.99 -1.88 15.09
N ALA A 150 -7.17 -2.15 14.53
CA ALA A 150 -7.27 -2.91 13.29
C ALA A 150 -6.52 -2.15 12.18
N PRO A 151 -5.79 -2.85 11.27
CA PRO A 151 -5.15 -2.20 10.15
C PRO A 151 -6.14 -1.41 9.29
N GLU A 152 -5.70 -0.28 8.75
CA GLU A 152 -6.45 0.49 7.76
C GLU A 152 -6.06 0.05 6.35
N PHE A 153 -7.04 0.01 5.44
CA PHE A 153 -6.84 -0.33 4.04
C PHE A 153 -6.73 0.95 3.22
N SER A 154 -5.81 0.98 2.25
CA SER A 154 -5.67 2.14 1.35
C SER A 154 -6.79 2.29 0.33
N HIS A 155 -7.58 1.23 0.12
CA HIS A 155 -8.73 1.22 -0.79
C HIS A 155 -9.98 0.77 -0.04
N GLU A 156 -11.12 1.27 -0.51
CA GLU A 156 -12.42 0.78 -0.07
C GLU A 156 -12.75 -0.55 -0.74
N GLU A 157 -13.67 -1.30 -0.14
CA GLU A 157 -14.17 -2.52 -0.80
C GLU A 157 -15.03 -2.15 -2.01
N GLY A 158 -14.98 -2.97 -3.06
CA GLY A 158 -15.73 -2.68 -4.28
C GLY A 158 -15.20 -3.36 -5.54
N THR A 159 -15.69 -2.90 -6.67
CA THR A 159 -15.30 -3.34 -8.01
C THR A 159 -14.33 -2.37 -8.64
N TYR A 160 -13.31 -2.90 -9.31
CA TYR A 160 -12.24 -2.13 -9.96
C TYR A 160 -11.87 -2.72 -11.31
N GLU A 161 -11.48 -1.86 -12.25
CA GLU A 161 -11.14 -2.24 -13.63
C GLU A 161 -9.61 -2.21 -13.89
N GLU A 162 -8.82 -2.11 -12.82
CA GLU A 162 -7.35 -2.03 -12.86
C GLU A 162 -6.72 -2.81 -11.71
N VAL A 163 -5.42 -3.12 -11.84
CA VAL A 163 -4.66 -3.80 -10.77
C VAL A 163 -4.54 -2.86 -9.56
N ILE A 164 -4.91 -3.36 -8.38
CA ILE A 164 -4.81 -2.58 -7.14
C ILE A 164 -3.54 -2.91 -6.36
N PRO A 165 -2.67 -1.93 -6.08
CA PRO A 165 -1.60 -2.07 -5.08
C PRO A 165 -2.16 -1.78 -3.67
N LEU A 166 -2.80 -2.78 -3.05
CA LEU A 166 -3.45 -2.62 -1.76
C LEU A 166 -2.43 -2.46 -0.63
N LYS A 167 -2.47 -1.32 0.06
CA LYS A 167 -1.60 -1.02 1.20
C LYS A 167 -2.37 -1.16 2.51
N LEU A 168 -1.71 -1.74 3.50
CA LEU A 168 -2.19 -1.84 4.88
C LEU A 168 -1.33 -0.97 5.79
N THR A 169 -1.96 -0.25 6.72
CA THR A 169 -1.27 0.62 7.69
C THR A 169 -1.69 0.27 9.12
N SER A 170 -0.75 0.35 10.06
CA SER A 170 -0.97 0.17 11.49
C SER A 170 -0.84 1.50 12.23
N ASN A 171 -1.46 1.58 13.42
CA ASN A 171 -1.38 2.77 14.27
C ASN A 171 -0.07 2.91 15.05
N ALA A 172 0.77 1.86 15.06
CA ALA A 172 2.00 1.79 15.83
C ALA A 172 2.96 0.75 15.21
N THR A 173 4.18 0.69 15.72
CA THR A 173 5.17 -0.35 15.39
C THR A 173 4.64 -1.73 15.78
N GLY A 174 4.84 -2.69 14.90
CA GLY A 174 4.42 -4.08 15.10
C GLY A 174 4.27 -4.81 13.77
N THR A 175 3.49 -5.89 13.78
CA THR A 175 3.34 -6.79 12.64
C THR A 175 1.88 -6.88 12.22
N ILE A 176 1.63 -6.72 10.92
CA ILE A 176 0.32 -6.95 10.31
C ILE A 176 0.32 -8.34 9.67
N TYR A 177 -0.67 -9.16 10.01
CA TYR A 177 -0.88 -10.48 9.43
C TYR A 177 -2.14 -10.47 8.57
N TYR A 178 -2.12 -11.15 7.43
CA TYR A 178 -3.25 -11.13 6.50
C TYR A 178 -3.44 -12.45 5.74
N THR A 179 -4.64 -12.59 5.20
CA THR A 179 -5.06 -13.61 4.23
C THR A 179 -5.81 -12.90 3.09
N ILE A 180 -5.80 -13.47 1.89
CA ILE A 180 -6.45 -12.88 0.69
C ILE A 180 -7.66 -13.70 0.19
N ASP A 181 -7.86 -14.89 0.75
CA ASP A 181 -8.93 -15.83 0.44
C ASP A 181 -10.13 -15.73 1.41
N GLY A 182 -10.08 -14.78 2.34
CA GLY A 182 -11.11 -14.52 3.34
C GLY A 182 -11.08 -15.45 4.55
N SER A 183 -10.11 -16.37 4.65
CA SER A 183 -9.88 -17.20 5.84
C SER A 183 -9.46 -16.35 7.04
N VAL A 184 -9.69 -16.85 8.26
CA VAL A 184 -9.38 -16.09 9.49
C VAL A 184 -7.85 -16.04 9.69
N PRO A 185 -7.22 -14.85 9.67
CA PRO A 185 -5.77 -14.74 9.83
C PRO A 185 -5.32 -15.10 11.26
N ASN A 186 -4.13 -15.67 11.36
CA ASN A 186 -3.42 -15.94 12.62
C ASN A 186 -1.91 -15.61 12.45
N GLU A 187 -1.10 -15.83 13.50
CA GLU A 187 0.33 -15.46 13.47
C GLU A 187 1.20 -16.33 12.54
N ASN A 188 0.65 -17.41 11.97
CA ASN A 188 1.27 -18.19 10.89
C ASN A 188 0.82 -17.74 9.49
N SER A 189 -0.11 -16.78 9.39
CA SER A 189 -0.53 -16.20 8.12
C SER A 189 0.56 -15.30 7.53
N SER A 190 0.37 -14.84 6.29
CA SER A 190 1.31 -13.96 5.60
C SER A 190 1.54 -12.68 6.39
N VAL A 191 2.81 -12.29 6.54
CA VAL A 191 3.20 -11.00 7.13
C VAL A 191 3.19 -9.93 6.05
N TYR A 192 2.54 -8.81 6.31
CA TYR A 192 2.52 -7.68 5.40
C TYR A 192 3.84 -6.89 5.50
N SER A 193 4.60 -6.87 4.40
CA SER A 193 5.86 -6.13 4.26
C SER A 193 5.94 -5.29 2.98
N SER A 194 5.07 -5.54 2.01
CA SER A 194 4.93 -4.80 0.76
C SER A 194 3.46 -4.74 0.33
N PRO A 195 3.06 -3.81 -0.55
CA PRO A 195 1.71 -3.77 -1.09
C PRO A 195 1.28 -5.13 -1.66
N ILE A 196 0.01 -5.48 -1.46
CA ILE A 196 -0.62 -6.68 -2.01
C ILE A 196 -1.20 -6.30 -3.36
N TYR A 197 -0.68 -6.85 -4.45
CA TYR A 197 -1.20 -6.60 -5.79
C TYR A 197 -2.42 -7.49 -6.03
N LEU A 198 -3.59 -6.88 -6.21
CA LEU A 198 -4.82 -7.56 -6.58
C LEU A 198 -4.99 -7.44 -8.10
N GLU A 199 -4.75 -8.54 -8.79
CA GLU A 199 -4.92 -8.67 -10.26
C GLU A 199 -6.36 -9.05 -10.59
N HIS A 200 -6.67 -9.41 -11.84
CA HIS A 200 -8.03 -9.81 -12.22
C HIS A 200 -8.52 -11.01 -11.38
N GLY A 201 -9.67 -10.85 -10.70
CA GLY A 201 -10.27 -11.88 -9.85
C GLY A 201 -10.99 -11.35 -8.61
N ASP A 202 -11.48 -12.29 -7.80
CA ASP A 202 -12.16 -12.04 -6.53
C ASP A 202 -11.22 -12.23 -5.34
N TYR A 203 -11.13 -11.23 -4.48
CA TYR A 203 -10.29 -11.25 -3.29
C TYR A 203 -11.10 -10.89 -2.06
N THR A 204 -10.76 -11.54 -0.95
CA THR A 204 -11.29 -11.19 0.34
C THR A 204 -10.15 -11.07 1.33
N VAL A 205 -9.72 -9.84 1.58
CA VAL A 205 -8.55 -9.58 2.41
C VAL A 205 -8.98 -9.43 3.86
N ALA A 206 -8.53 -10.34 4.72
CA ALA A 206 -8.74 -10.28 6.16
C ALA A 206 -7.40 -10.05 6.87
N THR A 207 -7.38 -9.16 7.86
CA THR A 207 -6.13 -8.75 8.51
C THR A 207 -6.30 -8.38 9.98
N PHE A 208 -5.24 -8.53 10.76
CA PHE A 208 -5.10 -8.00 12.12
C PHE A 208 -3.68 -7.53 12.37
N PHE A 209 -3.51 -6.76 13.44
CA PHE A 209 -2.24 -6.19 13.87
C PHE A 209 -1.84 -6.71 15.25
N VAL A 210 -0.54 -6.92 15.45
CA VAL A 210 0.09 -7.22 16.74
C VAL A 210 1.14 -6.15 17.01
N ASN A 211 1.01 -5.40 18.11
CA ASN A 211 2.01 -4.40 18.48
C ASN A 211 3.27 -5.05 19.12
N GLU A 212 4.28 -4.24 19.42
CA GLU A 212 5.54 -4.69 20.06
C GLU A 212 5.35 -5.35 21.44
N TYR A 213 4.18 -5.17 22.06
CA TYR A 213 3.82 -5.74 23.36
C TYR A 213 3.01 -7.04 23.25
N GLY A 214 2.83 -7.58 22.04
CA GLY A 214 2.05 -8.80 21.80
C GLY A 214 0.53 -8.61 21.89
N ILE A 215 0.05 -7.37 21.91
CA ILE A 215 -1.39 -7.08 21.95
C ILE A 215 -1.97 -7.17 20.54
N ARG A 216 -3.00 -7.99 20.42
CA ARG A 216 -3.72 -8.24 19.17
C ARG A 216 -4.87 -7.25 18.97
N SER A 217 -5.01 -6.72 17.76
CA SER A 217 -6.19 -5.96 17.35
C SER A 217 -7.35 -6.84 16.89
N ASN A 218 -8.52 -6.23 16.68
CA ASN A 218 -9.64 -6.92 16.06
C ASN A 218 -9.32 -7.25 14.60
N ILE A 219 -9.85 -8.35 14.10
CA ILE A 219 -9.78 -8.69 12.68
C ILE A 219 -10.72 -7.78 11.90
N VAL A 220 -10.22 -7.21 10.81
CA VAL A 220 -11.00 -6.47 9.82
C VAL A 220 -10.91 -7.19 8.47
N LYS A 221 -11.96 -7.10 7.67
CA LYS A 221 -12.12 -7.83 6.41
C LYS A 221 -12.73 -6.90 5.36
N LYS A 222 -12.18 -6.91 4.14
CA LYS A 222 -12.69 -6.17 2.97
C LYS A 222 -12.68 -7.07 1.73
N THR A 223 -13.64 -6.85 0.82
CA THR A 223 -13.80 -7.65 -0.41
C THR A 223 -13.49 -6.81 -1.65
N TYR A 224 -12.81 -7.37 -2.63
CA TYR A 224 -12.43 -6.70 -3.87
C TYR A 224 -12.77 -7.58 -5.06
N HIS A 225 -13.46 -7.02 -6.05
CA HIS A 225 -13.72 -7.65 -7.33
C HIS A 225 -12.94 -6.88 -8.40
N ILE A 226 -11.91 -7.49 -8.98
CA ILE A 226 -11.07 -6.86 -9.99
C ILE A 226 -11.45 -7.43 -11.35
N ASP A 227 -12.12 -6.62 -12.18
CA ASP A 227 -12.59 -6.98 -13.51
C ASP A 227 -11.89 -6.11 -14.56
N ILE A 228 -10.63 -6.44 -14.85
CA ILE A 228 -9.84 -5.74 -15.86
C ILE A 228 -10.44 -6.00 -17.25
N PRO A 229 -10.87 -4.95 -17.99
CA PRO A 229 -11.49 -5.12 -19.30
C PRO A 229 -10.46 -5.61 -20.31
N ILE A 230 -10.82 -6.65 -21.07
CA ILE A 230 -9.97 -7.13 -22.17
C ILE A 230 -10.20 -6.29 -23.43
N PRO A 231 -9.17 -6.06 -24.25
CA PRO A 231 -9.30 -5.30 -25.50
C PRO A 231 -10.12 -6.06 -26.55
N GLU A 232 -10.67 -5.32 -27.51
CA GLU A 232 -11.36 -5.91 -28.66
C GLU A 232 -10.41 -6.78 -29.49
N THR A 233 -10.98 -7.80 -30.14
CA THR A 233 -10.21 -8.73 -30.97
C THR A 233 -9.66 -8.02 -32.20
N PRO A 234 -8.34 -8.09 -32.49
CA PRO A 234 -7.78 -7.50 -33.69
C PRO A 234 -8.48 -8.03 -34.95
N LYS A 235 -8.91 -7.12 -35.82
CA LYS A 235 -9.63 -7.45 -37.05
C LYS A 235 -8.67 -7.46 -38.22
N ILE A 236 -8.46 -8.64 -38.78
CA ILE A 236 -7.63 -8.84 -39.96
C ILE A 236 -8.39 -8.31 -41.18
N LEU A 237 -7.82 -7.33 -41.88
CA LEU A 237 -8.43 -6.69 -43.05
C LEU A 237 -8.07 -7.41 -44.35
N THR A 238 -6.92 -8.07 -44.39
CA THR A 238 -6.50 -8.88 -45.53
C THR A 238 -7.24 -10.22 -45.52
N GLU A 239 -7.95 -10.54 -46.61
CA GLU A 239 -8.76 -11.76 -46.70
C GLU A 239 -7.87 -13.01 -46.73
N ALA A 240 -8.25 -14.07 -46.02
CA ALA A 240 -7.52 -15.32 -46.05
C ALA A 240 -7.56 -15.97 -47.45
N GLY A 241 -6.46 -16.60 -47.88
CA GLY A 241 -6.44 -17.29 -49.16
C GLY A 241 -5.06 -17.45 -49.79
N THR A 242 -5.09 -17.89 -51.05
CA THR A 242 -3.91 -18.04 -51.89
C THR A 242 -3.72 -16.80 -52.76
N TYR A 243 -2.52 -16.26 -52.75
CA TYR A 243 -2.12 -15.06 -53.48
C TYR A 243 -1.04 -15.41 -54.49
N THR A 244 -1.11 -14.81 -55.67
CA THR A 244 -0.07 -14.95 -56.72
C THR A 244 0.80 -13.71 -56.89
N ARG A 245 0.49 -12.65 -56.13
CA ARG A 245 1.25 -11.40 -56.05
C ARG A 245 1.51 -11.04 -54.60
N PRO A 246 2.64 -10.38 -54.28
CA PRO A 246 2.94 -9.97 -52.91
C PRO A 246 1.81 -9.09 -52.33
N GLN A 247 1.49 -9.31 -51.05
CA GLN A 247 0.40 -8.64 -50.36
C GLN A 247 0.84 -8.26 -48.95
N MET A 248 0.36 -7.12 -48.46
CA MET A 248 0.52 -6.72 -47.06
C MET A 248 -0.64 -7.23 -46.21
N ILE A 249 -0.34 -7.75 -45.04
CA ILE A 249 -1.30 -8.21 -44.03
C ILE A 249 -1.59 -7.02 -43.13
N ALA A 250 -2.78 -6.46 -43.29
CA ALA A 250 -3.26 -5.33 -42.52
C ALA A 250 -4.22 -5.79 -41.41
N VAL A 251 -4.05 -5.21 -40.22
CA VAL A 251 -4.88 -5.46 -39.04
C VAL A 251 -5.37 -4.13 -38.47
N GLU A 252 -6.67 -4.06 -38.21
CA GLU A 252 -7.37 -2.98 -37.52
C GLU A 252 -7.56 -3.37 -36.04
N PHE A 253 -7.24 -2.45 -35.12
CA PHE A 253 -7.36 -2.68 -33.68
C PHE A 253 -7.58 -1.33 -32.96
N PRO A 254 -8.14 -1.34 -31.74
CA PRO A 254 -8.40 -0.11 -30.99
C PRO A 254 -7.14 0.73 -30.73
N GLU A 255 -7.32 2.04 -30.67
CA GLU A 255 -6.33 2.95 -30.09
C GLU A 255 -6.07 2.55 -28.62
N ASP A 256 -4.87 2.83 -28.10
CA ASP A 256 -4.42 2.48 -26.74
C ASP A 256 -4.15 0.97 -26.46
N CYS A 257 -4.04 0.15 -27.51
CA CYS A 257 -3.63 -1.25 -27.40
C CYS A 257 -2.29 -1.54 -28.08
N LYS A 258 -1.55 -2.53 -27.57
CA LYS A 258 -0.42 -3.14 -28.30
C LYS A 258 -0.86 -4.46 -28.90
N VAL A 259 -0.65 -4.63 -30.20
CA VAL A 259 -0.93 -5.89 -30.90
C VAL A 259 0.35 -6.66 -31.12
N TYR A 260 0.31 -7.96 -30.83
CA TYR A 260 1.40 -8.89 -31.06
C TYR A 260 0.95 -10.03 -31.95
N TYR A 261 1.88 -10.57 -32.73
CA TYR A 261 1.59 -11.62 -33.69
C TYR A 261 2.69 -12.68 -33.81
N THR A 262 2.27 -13.80 -34.38
CA THR A 262 3.11 -14.93 -34.79
C THR A 262 2.72 -15.32 -36.21
N ILE A 263 3.62 -16.01 -36.91
CA ILE A 263 3.41 -16.44 -38.32
C ILE A 263 3.41 -17.96 -38.48
N ASP A 264 3.67 -18.68 -37.40
CA ASP A 264 3.83 -20.13 -37.31
C ASP A 264 2.63 -20.83 -36.64
N GLY A 265 1.56 -20.07 -36.35
CA GLY A 265 0.38 -20.58 -35.66
C GLY A 265 0.52 -20.74 -34.15
N THR A 266 1.61 -20.27 -33.53
CA THR A 266 1.69 -20.25 -32.05
C THR A 266 0.85 -19.11 -31.47
N ILE A 267 0.37 -19.22 -30.22
CA ILE A 267 -0.40 -18.13 -29.58
C ILE A 267 0.57 -16.98 -29.28
N PRO A 268 0.35 -15.76 -29.79
CA PRO A 268 1.23 -14.65 -29.50
C PRO A 268 1.13 -14.23 -28.03
N ASN A 269 2.22 -13.67 -27.52
CA ASN A 269 2.34 -13.06 -26.20
C ASN A 269 3.09 -11.72 -26.30
N ASP A 270 3.30 -11.06 -25.16
CA ASP A 270 4.02 -9.78 -25.04
C ASP A 270 5.51 -9.84 -25.44
N GLY A 271 6.08 -11.04 -25.60
CA GLY A 271 7.41 -11.28 -26.17
C GLY A 271 7.40 -11.64 -27.67
N SER A 272 6.23 -11.71 -28.31
CA SER A 272 6.09 -12.00 -29.74
C SER A 272 6.36 -10.75 -30.59
N MET A 273 6.25 -10.86 -31.92
CA MET A 273 6.49 -9.72 -32.80
C MET A 273 5.39 -8.68 -32.62
N GLN A 274 5.76 -7.42 -32.37
CA GLN A 274 4.78 -6.34 -32.25
C GLN A 274 4.30 -5.92 -33.65
N TYR A 275 2.98 -5.79 -33.82
CA TYR A 275 2.37 -5.22 -35.01
C TYR A 275 2.31 -3.70 -34.86
N THR A 276 3.08 -2.99 -35.69
CA THR A 276 3.11 -1.51 -35.74
C THR A 276 2.62 -0.98 -37.08
N GLU A 277 2.73 -1.79 -38.13
CA GLU A 277 2.36 -1.46 -39.50
C GLU A 277 2.01 -2.76 -40.24
N PRO A 278 1.35 -2.69 -41.42
CA PRO A 278 1.07 -3.86 -42.23
C PRO A 278 2.33 -4.69 -42.49
N VAL A 279 2.20 -6.01 -42.37
CA VAL A 279 3.34 -6.95 -42.46
C VAL A 279 3.36 -7.62 -43.83
N PRO A 280 4.50 -7.72 -44.53
CA PRO A 280 4.56 -8.41 -45.82
C PRO A 280 4.26 -9.91 -45.67
N MET A 281 3.42 -10.44 -46.56
CA MET A 281 3.06 -11.86 -46.57
C MET A 281 4.27 -12.74 -46.93
N PRO A 282 4.65 -13.72 -46.08
CA PRO A 282 5.73 -14.65 -46.38
C PRO A 282 5.42 -15.52 -47.60
N LEU A 283 6.47 -15.92 -48.33
CA LEU A 283 6.34 -16.91 -49.40
C LEU A 283 5.89 -18.28 -48.86
N GLY A 284 5.04 -18.96 -49.62
CA GLY A 284 4.45 -20.23 -49.20
C GLY A 284 3.37 -20.04 -48.13
N LYS A 285 3.14 -21.09 -47.34
CA LYS A 285 2.08 -21.12 -46.33
C LYS A 285 2.53 -20.41 -45.05
N SER A 286 1.65 -19.57 -44.50
CA SER A 286 1.81 -18.94 -43.19
C SER A 286 0.50 -18.93 -42.43
N GLU A 287 0.58 -19.10 -41.10
CA GLU A 287 -0.57 -18.98 -40.20
C GLU A 287 -0.32 -17.82 -39.26
N PHE A 288 -1.00 -16.70 -39.54
CA PHE A 288 -0.91 -15.53 -38.68
C PHE A 288 -1.89 -15.64 -37.52
N ARG A 289 -1.42 -15.31 -36.33
CA ARG A 289 -2.27 -15.09 -35.15
C ARG A 289 -1.96 -13.72 -34.57
N PHE A 290 -2.99 -12.99 -34.15
CA PHE A 290 -2.86 -11.67 -33.54
C PHE A 290 -3.60 -11.62 -32.20
N VAL A 291 -3.03 -10.90 -31.24
CA VAL A 291 -3.66 -10.63 -29.95
C VAL A 291 -3.40 -9.17 -29.55
N ALA A 292 -4.39 -8.51 -28.98
CA ALA A 292 -4.25 -7.18 -28.41
C ALA A 292 -4.03 -7.27 -26.89
N TYR A 293 -3.20 -6.37 -26.37
CA TYR A 293 -2.99 -6.13 -24.94
C TYR A 293 -3.35 -4.68 -24.61
N ASN A 294 -4.12 -4.49 -23.54
CA ASN A 294 -4.39 -3.15 -22.99
C ASN A 294 -3.21 -2.65 -22.13
N GLU A 295 -3.31 -1.43 -21.60
CA GLU A 295 -2.28 -0.83 -20.73
C GLU A 295 -2.04 -1.60 -19.42
N GLN A 296 -3.07 -2.29 -18.92
CA GLN A 296 -3.00 -3.11 -17.70
C GLN A 296 -2.38 -4.51 -17.96
N GLY A 297 -2.02 -4.81 -19.21
CA GLY A 297 -1.46 -6.11 -19.62
C GLY A 297 -2.50 -7.22 -19.82
N ALA A 298 -3.79 -6.92 -19.82
CA ALA A 298 -4.83 -7.90 -20.11
C ALA A 298 -4.88 -8.20 -21.62
N ALA A 299 -4.85 -9.50 -21.96
CA ALA A 299 -4.92 -9.98 -23.33
C ALA A 299 -6.37 -10.14 -23.80
N GLY A 300 -6.65 -9.65 -25.01
CA GLY A 300 -7.91 -9.89 -25.71
C GLY A 300 -7.98 -11.29 -26.33
N ASN A 301 -9.03 -11.55 -27.10
CA ASN A 301 -9.11 -12.78 -27.86
C ASN A 301 -8.13 -12.77 -29.04
N VAL A 302 -7.73 -13.98 -29.46
CA VAL A 302 -6.84 -14.18 -30.60
C VAL A 302 -7.66 -14.22 -31.90
N SER A 303 -7.24 -13.44 -32.89
CA SER A 303 -7.66 -13.63 -34.28
C SER A 303 -6.62 -14.43 -35.05
N ASN A 304 -7.04 -15.19 -36.06
CA ASN A 304 -6.13 -15.99 -36.86
C ASN A 304 -6.56 -16.05 -38.33
N CYS A 305 -5.58 -16.24 -39.22
CA CYS A 305 -5.82 -16.45 -40.65
C CYS A 305 -4.70 -17.29 -41.27
N MET A 306 -5.01 -17.92 -42.39
CA MET A 306 -4.05 -18.69 -43.18
C MET A 306 -3.86 -18.03 -44.54
N TYR A 307 -2.60 -17.89 -44.94
CA TYR A 307 -2.23 -17.37 -46.25
C TYR A 307 -1.31 -18.33 -46.97
N GLU A 308 -1.34 -18.28 -48.30
CA GLU A 308 -0.37 -18.95 -49.15
C GLU A 308 0.05 -18.03 -50.30
N LEU A 309 1.29 -17.53 -50.30
CA LEU A 309 1.82 -16.73 -51.40
C LEU A 309 2.65 -17.58 -52.34
N VAL A 310 2.17 -17.75 -53.58
CA VAL A 310 2.84 -18.53 -54.65
C VAL A 310 3.07 -17.63 -55.85
N LEU A 311 4.30 -17.14 -56.00
CA LEU A 311 4.68 -16.31 -57.14
C LEU A 311 4.88 -17.17 -58.39
N GLU A 312 4.37 -16.71 -59.53
CA GLU A 312 4.53 -17.38 -60.82
C GLU A 312 5.88 -17.05 -61.46
N THR A 313 6.97 -17.57 -60.87
CA THR A 313 8.34 -17.35 -61.38
C THR A 313 9.26 -18.55 -61.13
N GLU A 314 10.24 -18.72 -62.01
CA GLU A 314 11.38 -19.63 -61.79
C GLU A 314 12.55 -18.95 -61.07
N PHE A 315 12.51 -17.62 -60.91
CA PHE A 315 13.55 -16.87 -60.22
C PHE A 315 13.35 -16.99 -58.72
N THR A 316 14.05 -17.94 -58.09
CA THR A 316 13.88 -18.18 -56.64
C THR A 316 14.56 -17.10 -55.78
N PRO A 317 14.15 -16.92 -54.51
CA PRO A 317 14.83 -16.02 -53.58
C PRO A 317 16.34 -16.27 -53.46
N GLU A 318 16.78 -17.53 -53.48
CA GLU A 318 18.21 -17.88 -53.44
C GLU A 318 18.94 -17.48 -54.72
N ALA A 319 18.29 -17.62 -55.89
CA ALA A 319 18.83 -17.14 -57.15
C ALA A 319 18.92 -15.61 -57.17
N CYS A 320 17.93 -14.94 -56.58
CA CYS A 320 17.92 -13.49 -56.37
C CYS A 320 19.10 -13.03 -55.49
N CYS A 321 19.27 -13.60 -54.29
CA CYS A 321 20.37 -13.27 -53.40
C CYS A 321 21.74 -13.41 -54.08
N ARG A 322 21.97 -14.48 -54.86
CA ARG A 322 23.21 -14.67 -55.63
C ARG A 322 23.40 -13.61 -56.71
N LYS A 323 22.31 -13.20 -57.38
CA LYS A 323 22.36 -12.17 -58.41
C LYS A 323 22.66 -10.80 -57.82
N VAL A 324 22.00 -10.42 -56.72
CA VAL A 324 22.28 -9.19 -55.98
C VAL A 324 23.75 -9.13 -55.56
N ALA A 325 24.26 -10.21 -54.95
CA ALA A 325 25.66 -10.28 -54.52
C ALA A 325 26.64 -9.94 -55.65
N ARG A 326 26.45 -10.59 -56.82
CA ARG A 326 27.27 -10.36 -58.00
C ARG A 326 27.14 -8.93 -58.54
N SER A 327 25.92 -8.39 -58.63
CA SER A 327 25.69 -7.02 -59.12
C SER A 327 26.35 -5.97 -58.23
N VAL A 328 26.31 -6.15 -56.90
CA VAL A 328 26.95 -5.22 -55.97
C VAL A 328 28.48 -5.28 -56.06
N GLU A 329 29.05 -6.48 -56.21
CA GLU A 329 30.50 -6.66 -56.44
C GLU A 329 30.97 -5.97 -57.73
N GLU A 330 30.25 -6.16 -58.83
CA GLU A 330 30.52 -5.54 -60.14
C GLU A 330 30.43 -4.00 -60.05
N TYR A 331 29.41 -3.48 -59.35
CA TYR A 331 29.21 -2.03 -59.16
C TYR A 331 30.27 -1.37 -58.26
N SER A 332 30.71 -2.06 -57.22
CA SER A 332 31.59 -1.49 -56.18
C SER A 332 33.07 -1.43 -56.57
N ASN A 333 33.49 -2.06 -57.69
CA ASN A 333 34.90 -2.19 -58.12
C ASN A 333 35.86 -2.68 -57.01
N ASN A 334 35.35 -3.39 -56.01
CA ASN A 334 36.07 -3.63 -54.77
C ASN A 334 36.61 -5.07 -54.73
N THR A 335 37.85 -5.24 -55.18
CA THR A 335 38.55 -6.55 -55.22
C THR A 335 39.28 -6.91 -53.92
N ASP A 336 39.19 -6.06 -52.87
CA ASP A 336 39.99 -6.23 -51.66
C ASP A 336 39.20 -5.85 -50.41
N SER A 337 38.52 -6.81 -49.80
CA SER A 337 37.92 -6.65 -48.48
C SER A 337 37.91 -7.99 -47.75
N GLN A 338 38.59 -8.07 -46.61
CA GLN A 338 38.58 -9.22 -45.68
C GLN A 338 37.21 -9.46 -45.00
N VAL A 339 36.14 -8.89 -45.55
CA VAL A 339 34.81 -8.75 -44.95
C VAL A 339 33.83 -9.48 -45.86
N GLU A 340 33.25 -10.57 -45.38
CA GLU A 340 32.27 -11.37 -46.13
C GLU A 340 30.86 -10.81 -45.90
N TYR A 341 30.35 -10.06 -46.89
CA TYR A 341 28.96 -9.63 -46.92
C TYR A 341 28.08 -10.75 -47.47
N LYS A 342 26.88 -10.91 -46.89
CA LYS A 342 25.86 -11.83 -47.35
C LYS A 342 24.59 -11.07 -47.69
N TYR A 343 23.82 -11.65 -48.60
CA TYR A 343 22.59 -11.05 -49.11
C TYR A 343 21.44 -11.98 -48.78
N VAL A 344 20.55 -11.53 -47.90
CA VAL A 344 19.51 -12.35 -47.29
C VAL A 344 18.14 -11.86 -47.75
N PHE A 345 17.37 -12.74 -48.37
CA PHE A 345 15.99 -12.47 -48.71
C PHE A 345 15.18 -12.15 -47.46
N ARG A 346 14.37 -11.09 -47.52
CA ARG A 346 13.49 -10.67 -46.42
C ARG A 346 12.03 -10.95 -46.73
N TYR A 347 11.53 -10.41 -47.83
CA TYR A 347 10.13 -10.57 -48.24
C TYR A 347 9.96 -10.16 -49.71
N ALA A 348 8.79 -10.46 -50.27
CA ALA A 348 8.37 -9.93 -51.56
C ALA A 348 7.42 -8.75 -51.36
N ILE A 349 7.46 -7.76 -52.24
CA ILE A 349 6.63 -6.55 -52.18
C ILE A 349 6.26 -6.09 -53.58
N VAL A 350 5.14 -5.37 -53.72
CA VAL A 350 4.77 -4.67 -54.96
C VAL A 350 5.32 -3.25 -54.89
N LEU A 351 6.13 -2.85 -55.86
CA LEU A 351 6.58 -1.46 -56.05
C LEU A 351 6.16 -1.03 -57.46
N GLU A 352 5.52 0.14 -57.56
CA GLU A 352 4.88 0.60 -58.80
C GLU A 352 3.94 -0.47 -59.38
N ASP A 353 4.26 -1.00 -60.57
CA ASP A 353 3.47 -1.98 -61.31
C ASP A 353 4.13 -3.38 -61.37
N SER A 354 5.23 -3.60 -60.62
CA SER A 354 5.96 -4.88 -60.63
C SER A 354 6.14 -5.46 -59.22
N ASP A 355 6.47 -6.75 -59.19
CA ASP A 355 6.70 -7.48 -57.96
C ASP A 355 8.22 -7.64 -57.75
N TYR A 356 8.69 -7.33 -56.54
CA TYR A 356 10.11 -7.32 -56.20
C TYR A 356 10.41 -8.25 -55.03
N TYR A 357 11.57 -8.89 -55.07
CA TYR A 357 12.20 -9.45 -53.87
C TYR A 357 13.03 -8.38 -53.18
N VAL A 358 12.81 -8.20 -51.88
CA VAL A 358 13.64 -7.37 -51.01
C VAL A 358 14.73 -8.23 -50.39
N VAL A 359 15.97 -7.79 -50.58
CA VAL A 359 17.18 -8.46 -50.10
C VAL A 359 17.95 -7.48 -49.22
N GLU A 360 18.25 -7.88 -48.00
CA GLU A 360 19.10 -7.11 -47.09
C GLU A 360 20.56 -7.58 -47.20
N GLU A 361 21.48 -6.63 -47.19
CA GLU A 361 22.89 -6.91 -47.00
C GLU A 361 23.23 -7.00 -45.51
N VAL A 362 23.85 -8.11 -45.14
CA VAL A 362 24.26 -8.40 -43.78
C VAL A 362 25.77 -8.64 -43.74
N TYR A 363 26.42 -8.10 -42.72
CA TYR A 363 27.78 -8.44 -42.37
C TYR A 363 27.79 -9.72 -41.53
N GLN A 364 28.63 -10.69 -41.87
CA GLN A 364 28.87 -11.87 -41.04
C GLN A 364 30.24 -11.81 -40.37
N ASP A 365 30.27 -11.93 -39.05
CA ASP A 365 31.53 -11.99 -38.30
C ASP A 365 32.19 -13.37 -38.34
N LYS A 366 33.40 -13.48 -37.76
CA LYS A 366 34.17 -14.74 -37.69
C LYS A 366 33.49 -15.83 -36.84
N ALA A 367 32.52 -15.46 -35.99
CA ALA A 367 31.74 -16.39 -35.18
C ALA A 367 30.44 -16.83 -35.89
N GLY A 368 30.13 -16.28 -37.07
CA GLY A 368 28.95 -16.59 -37.87
C GLY A 368 27.73 -15.74 -37.54
N VAL A 369 27.86 -14.74 -36.66
CA VAL A 369 26.76 -13.83 -36.32
C VAL A 369 26.55 -12.84 -37.46
N GLN A 370 25.29 -12.65 -37.86
CA GLN A 370 24.92 -11.73 -38.94
C GLN A 370 24.30 -10.46 -38.37
N SER A 371 24.74 -9.32 -38.89
CA SER A 371 24.23 -7.98 -38.54
C SER A 371 23.87 -7.22 -39.82
N GLY A 372 22.68 -6.64 -39.86
CA GLY A 372 22.24 -5.81 -40.99
C GLY A 372 23.13 -4.59 -41.20
N THR A 373 23.45 -4.26 -42.44
CA THR A 373 24.21 -3.03 -42.77
C THR A 373 23.31 -1.81 -42.95
N GLY A 374 22.00 -2.03 -43.02
CA GLY A 374 21.01 -1.01 -43.40
C GLY A 374 20.86 -0.82 -44.91
N SER A 375 21.64 -1.53 -45.72
CA SER A 375 21.50 -1.53 -47.18
C SER A 375 20.47 -2.57 -47.63
N TYR A 376 19.51 -2.13 -48.43
CA TYR A 376 18.50 -2.98 -49.05
C TYR A 376 18.59 -2.92 -50.57
N TYR A 377 18.20 -4.01 -51.21
CA TYR A 377 18.15 -4.16 -52.65
C TYR A 377 16.80 -4.72 -53.04
N ALA A 378 16.28 -4.26 -54.17
CA ALA A 378 15.08 -4.77 -54.79
C ALA A 378 15.45 -5.46 -56.10
N ALA A 379 14.97 -6.69 -56.30
CA ALA A 379 15.13 -7.41 -57.54
C ALA A 379 13.76 -7.65 -58.17
N ASP A 380 13.55 -7.16 -59.39
CA ASP A 380 12.32 -7.42 -60.12
C ASP A 380 12.19 -8.93 -60.37
N ILE A 381 11.06 -9.51 -59.98
CA ILE A 381 10.85 -10.96 -59.96
C ILE A 381 10.79 -11.55 -61.38
N TYR A 382 10.41 -10.75 -62.38
CA TYR A 382 10.16 -11.19 -63.75
C TYR A 382 11.30 -10.80 -64.70
N THR A 383 11.75 -9.55 -64.66
CA THR A 383 12.87 -9.05 -65.49
C THR A 383 14.24 -9.42 -64.90
N LYS A 384 14.28 -9.68 -63.60
CA LYS A 384 15.50 -9.99 -62.82
C LYS A 384 16.44 -8.78 -62.73
N GLU A 385 15.98 -7.57 -63.03
CA GLU A 385 16.76 -6.34 -62.86
C GLU A 385 16.95 -6.04 -61.36
N ILE A 386 18.14 -5.55 -60.99
CA ILE A 386 18.52 -5.30 -59.60
C ILE A 386 18.66 -3.80 -59.36
N TYR A 387 18.10 -3.35 -58.26
CA TYR A 387 18.13 -1.97 -57.82
C TYR A 387 18.58 -1.90 -56.36
N LYS A 388 19.26 -0.82 -56.01
CA LYS A 388 19.39 -0.40 -54.62
C LYS A 388 18.07 0.22 -54.17
N LEU A 389 17.57 -0.24 -53.03
CA LEU A 389 16.32 0.20 -52.41
C LEU A 389 16.62 1.10 -51.22
N SER A 390 15.94 2.24 -51.16
CA SER A 390 15.95 3.11 -49.98
C SER A 390 14.56 3.68 -49.73
N PHE A 391 14.29 3.99 -48.45
CA PHE A 391 13.05 4.61 -48.00
C PHE A 391 13.39 5.96 -47.37
N ASP A 392 12.55 6.97 -47.61
CA ASP A 392 12.66 8.27 -46.95
C ASP A 392 11.90 8.31 -45.61
N GLU A 393 11.94 9.45 -44.91
CA GLU A 393 11.28 9.64 -43.62
C GLU A 393 9.74 9.57 -43.69
N ASN A 394 9.15 9.68 -44.89
CA ASN A 394 7.72 9.57 -45.13
C ASN A 394 7.30 8.15 -45.56
N GLY A 395 8.26 7.24 -45.75
CA GLY A 395 8.03 5.88 -46.26
C GLY A 395 8.00 5.79 -47.79
N ASP A 396 8.31 6.86 -48.50
CA ASP A 396 8.43 6.84 -49.96
C ASP A 396 9.72 6.10 -50.35
N TYR A 397 9.64 5.23 -51.36
CA TYR A 397 10.78 4.43 -51.80
C TYR A 397 11.46 5.03 -53.02
N SER A 398 12.74 4.70 -53.20
CA SER A 398 13.46 4.95 -54.45
C SER A 398 14.27 3.73 -54.89
N LEU A 399 14.26 3.49 -56.20
CA LEU A 399 14.99 2.42 -56.88
C LEU A 399 16.12 3.01 -57.72
N ILE A 400 17.36 2.66 -57.39
CA ILE A 400 18.55 3.09 -58.13
C ILE A 400 19.16 1.85 -58.80
N GLN A 401 19.18 1.82 -60.14
CA GLN A 401 19.71 0.68 -60.88
C GLN A 401 21.21 0.47 -60.61
N LEU A 402 21.61 -0.78 -60.38
CA LEU A 402 23.01 -1.20 -60.19
C LEU A 402 23.68 -1.64 -61.49
#